data_AF-A0A349DWI7-F1
#
_entry.id   AF-A0A349DWI7-F1
#
_cell.length_a   1.000
_cell.length_b   1.000
_cell.length_c   1.000
_cell.angle_alpha   90.00
_cell.angle_beta   90.00
_cell.angle_gamma   90.00
#
_symmetry.space_group_name_H-M   'P 1'
#
loop_
_entity.id
_entity.type
_entity.pdbx_description
1 polymer ?
#
loop_
_entity_poly.entity_id
_entity_poly.type
_entity_poly.pdbx_seq_one_letter_code
_entity_poly.pdbx_strand_id
1 'polypeptide(L)'
;MTTPLQTPDNLLNTQEKNELAFEVLSDVRNHIIRSFSLVLTMPADLQYLYHDFSLDASEHSETRTFDFPMPATYLIDKINPLSMLLSWLHIPNK
;
A
#
# COMPACT_ATOMS: atom_id res chain seq x y z
N MET A 1 3.23 -10.04 0.74
CA MET A 1 3.33 -8.58 0.51
C MET A 1 1.92 -8.07 0.31
N THR A 2 1.46 -7.11 1.11
CA THR A 2 0.11 -6.53 0.96
C THR A 2 0.18 -5.45 -0.10
N THR A 3 -0.59 -5.58 -1.19
CA THR A 3 -0.74 -4.50 -2.17
C THR A 3 -1.90 -3.62 -1.71
N PRO A 4 -1.64 -2.34 -1.41
CA PRO A 4 -2.73 -1.49 -0.93
C PRO A 4 -3.42 -0.91 -2.16
N LEU A 5 -4.75 -0.93 -2.13
CA LEU A 5 -5.65 -0.52 -3.21
C LEU A 5 -5.67 -1.46 -4.44
N GLN A 6 -5.88 -2.76 -4.23
CA GLN A 6 -6.34 -3.63 -5.32
C GLN A 6 -7.57 -4.44 -4.90
N THR A 7 -8.62 -4.38 -5.72
CA THR A 7 -9.76 -5.31 -5.62
C THR A 7 -9.26 -6.75 -5.72
N PRO A 8 -9.98 -7.74 -5.16
CA PRO A 8 -9.62 -9.15 -5.30
C PRO A 8 -9.38 -9.59 -6.75
N ASP A 9 -10.16 -9.06 -7.70
CA ASP A 9 -10.00 -9.34 -9.14
C ASP A 9 -8.66 -8.83 -9.71
N ASN A 10 -8.13 -7.73 -9.17
CA ASN A 10 -6.84 -7.16 -9.58
C ASN A 10 -5.63 -7.85 -8.92
N LEU A 11 -5.85 -8.62 -7.85
CA LEU A 11 -4.79 -9.42 -7.21
C LEU A 11 -4.30 -10.54 -8.12
N LEU A 12 -5.23 -11.29 -8.72
CA LEU A 12 -4.92 -12.40 -9.62
C LEU A 12 -4.05 -11.90 -10.79
N ASN A 13 -4.45 -10.77 -11.36
CA ASN A 13 -3.74 -10.09 -12.43
C ASN A 13 -2.32 -9.66 -12.04
N THR A 14 -2.14 -9.18 -10.80
CA THR A 14 -0.83 -8.74 -10.29
C THR A 14 0.10 -9.92 -10.02
N GLN A 15 -0.42 -11.01 -9.44
CA GLN A 15 0.34 -12.22 -9.19
C GLN A 15 0.78 -12.89 -10.50
N GLU A 16 -0.13 -13.00 -11.47
CA GLU A 16 0.13 -13.60 -12.78
C GLU A 16 1.12 -12.77 -13.61
N LYS A 17 0.91 -11.45 -13.72
CA LYS A 17 1.79 -10.57 -14.53
C LYS A 17 3.23 -10.52 -14.03
N ASN A 18 3.45 -10.71 -12.73
CA ASN A 18 4.76 -10.59 -12.11
C ASN A 18 5.33 -11.95 -11.70
N GLU A 19 4.69 -13.07 -12.08
CA GLU A 19 5.13 -14.44 -11.81
C GLU A 19 5.47 -14.67 -10.31
N LEU A 20 4.68 -14.09 -9.40
CA LEU A 20 5.00 -14.12 -7.97
C LEU A 20 4.75 -15.52 -7.39
N ALA A 21 5.80 -16.11 -6.82
CA ALA A 21 5.76 -17.43 -6.18
C ALA A 21 5.12 -17.45 -4.78
N PHE A 22 4.49 -16.35 -4.35
CA PHE A 22 3.88 -16.19 -3.04
C PHE A 22 2.48 -15.58 -3.14
N GLU A 23 1.67 -15.80 -2.11
CA GLU A 23 0.33 -15.25 -2.02
C GLU A 23 0.35 -13.72 -1.86
N VAL A 24 -0.46 -13.05 -2.68
CA VAL A 24 -0.69 -11.60 -2.61
C VAL A 24 -1.99 -11.35 -1.86
N LEU A 25 -1.91 -10.52 -0.82
CA LEU A 25 -3.05 -10.19 0.05
C LEU A 25 -3.54 -8.77 -0.26
N SER A 26 -4.85 -8.56 -0.23
CA SER A 26 -5.46 -7.22 -0.35
C SER A 26 -5.93 -6.69 1.01
N ASP A 27 -5.54 -5.45 1.30
CA ASP A 27 -6.10 -4.63 2.38
C ASP A 27 -6.94 -3.51 1.77
N VAL A 28 -8.11 -3.87 1.23
CA VAL A 28 -9.00 -3.00 0.42
C VAL A 28 -9.26 -1.62 1.06
N ARG A 29 -9.38 -1.57 2.39
CA ARG A 29 -9.72 -0.34 3.13
C ARG A 29 -8.55 0.22 3.94
N ASN A 30 -7.34 -0.27 3.72
CA ASN A 30 -6.13 0.13 4.42
C ASN A 30 -6.23 -0.03 5.96
N HIS A 31 -6.99 -1.01 6.48
CA HIS A 31 -7.15 -1.18 7.93
C HIS A 31 -5.85 -1.66 8.59
N ILE A 32 -5.18 -2.61 7.95
CA ILE A 32 -3.93 -3.19 8.45
C ILE A 32 -2.81 -2.17 8.30
N ILE A 33 -2.68 -1.53 7.14
CA ILE A 33 -1.58 -0.58 6.92
C ILE A 33 -1.70 0.69 7.78
N ARG A 34 -2.93 1.11 8.13
CA ARG A 34 -3.18 2.19 9.11
C ARG A 34 -2.81 1.79 10.53
N SER A 35 -3.08 0.56 10.95
CA SER A 35 -2.73 0.11 12.31
C SER A 35 -1.22 0.12 12.54
N PHE A 36 -0.44 -0.04 11.47
CA PHE A 36 1.01 0.07 11.49
C PHE A 36 1.55 1.47 11.23
N SER A 37 0.69 2.49 11.06
CA SER A 37 1.09 3.87 10.76
C SER A 37 1.97 4.01 9.50
N LEU A 38 1.71 3.19 8.48
CA LEU A 38 2.46 3.15 7.21
C LEU A 38 1.67 3.81 6.08
N VAL A 39 0.92 4.86 6.41
CA VAL A 39 0.12 5.60 5.45
C VAL A 39 0.78 6.96 5.26
N LEU A 40 1.11 7.26 4.02
CA LEU A 40 1.50 8.60 3.58
C LEU A 40 0.25 9.32 3.10
N THR A 41 -0.22 10.30 3.85
CA THR A 41 -1.29 11.19 3.41
C THR A 41 -0.69 12.34 2.61
N MET A 42 -1.17 12.55 1.38
CA MET A 42 -0.72 13.67 0.57
C MET A 42 -1.14 15.00 1.21
N PRO A 43 -0.23 15.96 1.37
CA PRO A 43 -0.53 17.30 1.82
C PRO A 43 -1.61 18.01 0.98
N ALA A 44 -2.43 18.85 1.61
CA ALA A 44 -3.59 19.48 0.96
C ALA A 44 -3.19 20.42 -0.19
N ASP A 45 -2.08 21.14 -0.07
CA ASP A 45 -1.50 21.98 -1.13
C ASP A 45 -1.17 21.18 -2.40
N LEU A 46 -0.62 19.97 -2.24
CA LEU A 46 -0.38 19.06 -3.37
C LEU A 46 -1.70 18.50 -3.95
N GLN A 47 -2.72 18.25 -3.13
CA GLN A 47 -4.04 17.84 -3.62
C GLN A 47 -4.67 18.93 -4.51
N TYR A 48 -4.61 20.19 -4.09
CA TYR A 48 -5.09 21.30 -4.90
C TYR A 48 -4.33 21.43 -6.22
N LEU A 49 -3.01 21.32 -6.18
CA LEU A 49 -2.19 21.38 -7.38
C LEU A 49 -2.54 20.26 -8.39
N TYR A 50 -2.74 19.04 -7.90
CA TYR A 50 -3.16 17.90 -8.74
C TYR A 50 -4.53 18.16 -9.38
N HIS A 51 -5.47 18.71 -8.61
CA HIS A 51 -6.78 19.08 -9.13
C HIS A 51 -6.71 20.17 -10.20
N ASP A 52 -5.86 21.19 -10.03
CA ASP A 52 -5.66 22.25 -11.03
C ASP A 52 -5.14 21.70 -12.37
N PHE A 53 -4.37 20.61 -12.33
CA PHE A 53 -3.94 19.87 -13.53
C PHE A 53 -4.97 18.85 -14.04
N SER A 54 -6.18 18.82 -13.48
CA SER A 54 -7.21 17.80 -13.78
C SER A 54 -6.72 16.36 -13.54
N LEU A 55 -5.79 16.19 -12.58
CA LEU A 55 -5.31 14.90 -12.11
C LEU A 55 -5.95 14.59 -10.77
N ASP A 56 -6.78 13.54 -10.69
CA ASP A 56 -7.31 13.08 -9.41
C ASP A 56 -6.56 11.80 -8.97
N ALA A 57 -5.55 12.00 -8.12
CA ALA A 57 -4.77 10.90 -7.57
C ALA A 57 -5.57 9.97 -6.64
N SER A 58 -6.76 10.40 -6.19
CA SER A 58 -7.62 9.59 -5.33
C SER A 58 -8.49 8.60 -6.11
N GLU A 59 -8.62 8.72 -7.44
CA GLU A 59 -9.46 7.82 -8.27
C GLU A 59 -9.01 6.36 -8.22
N HIS A 60 -7.74 6.13 -7.95
CA HIS A 60 -7.18 4.79 -7.86
C HIS A 60 -7.45 4.14 -6.48
N SER A 61 -8.02 4.90 -5.54
CA SER A 61 -8.43 4.45 -4.21
C SER A 61 -9.93 4.16 -4.16
N GLU A 62 -10.31 2.96 -3.73
CA GLU A 62 -11.73 2.64 -3.47
C GLU A 62 -12.35 3.54 -2.40
N THR A 63 -11.53 4.11 -1.51
CA THR A 63 -11.98 5.01 -0.46
C THR A 63 -11.98 6.48 -0.88
N ARG A 64 -11.54 6.81 -2.10
CA ARG A 64 -11.33 8.18 -2.60
C ARG A 64 -10.54 9.06 -1.62
N THR A 65 -9.53 8.46 -1.02
CA THR A 65 -8.59 9.15 -0.12
C THR A 65 -7.27 9.37 -0.83
N PHE A 66 -6.55 10.43 -0.44
CA PHE A 66 -5.16 10.67 -0.83
C PHE A 66 -4.17 9.99 0.13
N ASP A 67 -4.55 8.80 0.59
CA ASP A 67 -3.78 7.98 1.50
C ASP A 67 -3.05 6.90 0.70
N PHE A 68 -1.73 7.04 0.64
CA PHE A 68 -0.87 6.15 -0.09
C PHE A 68 -0.18 5.18 0.86
N PRO A 69 -0.10 3.90 0.49
CA PRO A 69 0.68 2.97 1.26
C PRO A 69 2.18 3.24 1.19
N MET A 70 2.84 3.18 2.34
CA MET A 70 4.30 3.08 2.37
C MET A 70 4.72 1.61 2.24
N PRO A 71 5.55 1.26 1.23
CA PRO A 71 6.03 -0.11 1.07
C PRO A 71 6.94 -0.48 2.23
N ALA A 72 6.80 -1.71 2.73
CA ALA A 72 7.63 -2.21 3.80
C ALA A 72 7.64 -3.74 3.85
N THR A 73 8.70 -4.29 4.46
CA THR A 73 8.90 -5.73 4.65
C THR A 73 8.94 -6.03 6.14
N TYR A 74 8.21 -7.07 6.53
CA TYR A 74 7.99 -7.44 7.93
C TYR A 74 8.32 -8.89 8.19
N LEU A 75 8.83 -9.14 9.40
CA LEU A 75 8.86 -10.48 9.97
C LEU A 75 7.75 -10.58 11.02
N ILE A 76 6.82 -11.52 10.81
CA ILE A 76 5.69 -11.78 11.71
C ILE A 76 5.95 -13.11 12.41
N ASP A 77 5.97 -13.10 13.76
CA ASP A 77 5.98 -14.34 14.54
C ASP A 77 4.60 -14.99 14.49
N LYS A 78 4.54 -16.26 14.05
CA LYS A 78 3.28 -17.02 13.97
C LYS A 78 2.68 -17.33 15.34
N ILE A 79 3.49 -17.37 16.40
CA ILE A 79 3.07 -17.69 17.76
C ILE A 79 2.65 -16.43 18.51
N ASN A 80 3.36 -15.32 18.28
CA ASN A 80 3.01 -14.01 18.81
C ASN A 80 2.89 -12.97 17.69
N PRO A 81 1.77 -12.94 16.94
CA PRO A 81 1.59 -12.06 15.79
C PRO A 81 1.60 -10.55 16.13
N LEU A 82 1.57 -10.20 17.41
CA LEU A 82 1.76 -8.81 17.88
C LEU A 82 3.23 -8.37 17.89
N SER A 83 4.18 -9.30 17.76
CA SER A 83 5.61 -9.00 17.60
C SER A 83 5.97 -8.96 16.12
N MET A 84 6.07 -7.75 15.57
CA MET A 84 6.47 -7.51 14.19
C MET A 84 7.75 -6.65 14.19
N LEU A 85 8.83 -7.17 13.59
CA LEU A 85 10.04 -6.39 13.38
C LEU A 85 9.98 -5.72 12.00
N LEU A 86 10.01 -4.39 11.99
CA LEU A 86 10.14 -3.60 10.77
C LEU A 86 11.63 -3.51 10.40
N SER A 87 11.98 -4.09 9.26
CA SER A 87 13.32 -3.98 8.68
C SER A 87 13.33 -2.81 7.71
N TRP A 88 14.20 -1.82 7.93
CA TRP A 88 14.44 -0.75 6.97
C TRP A 88 15.35 -1.28 5.87
N LEU A 89 14.79 -1.62 4.71
CA LEU A 89 15.58 -1.93 3.53
C LEU A 89 16.00 -0.61 2.87
N HIS A 90 17.28 -0.27 2.96
CA HIS A 90 17.86 0.79 2.14
C HIS A 90 17.69 0.37 0.67
N ILE A 91 16.79 1.04 -0.06
CA ILE A 91 16.73 0.95 -1.52
C ILE A 91 17.77 1.95 -2.06
N PRO A 92 18.95 1.50 -2.53
CA PRO A 92 19.87 2.43 -3.17
C PRO A 92 19.21 2.97 -4.44
N ASN A 93 19.12 4.30 -4.56
CA ASN A 93 18.74 4.95 -5.81
C ASN A 93 19.73 4.51 -6.91
N LYS A 94 19.19 4.05 -8.04
CA LYS A 94 19.95 3.77 -9.25
C LYS A 94 19.98 5.01 -10.15
#